data_AF-A0A2K6RKB1-F1
#
_entry.id   AF-A0A2K6RKB1-F1
#
_cell.length_a   1.000
_cell.length_b   1.000
_cell.length_c   1.000
_cell.angle_alpha   90.00
_cell.angle_beta   90.00
_cell.angle_gamma   90.00
#
_symmetry.space_group_name_H-M   'P 1'
#
loop_
_entity.id
_entity.type
_entity.pdbx_description
1 polymer ?
#
loop_
_entity_poly.entity_id
_entity_poly.type
_entity_poly.pdbx_seq_one_letter_code
_entity_poly.pdbx_strand_id
1 'polypeptide(L)'
;MLISDSLAFELVYSPAIKDSTMRRYTISNALNLMQICKGKPLEIRGPYDVANLGLLFGLSESDAKAAVSTNCRAALLHGETRKTAFGIISTVKKPRPSEGDEDCLPASKKAKCES
;
A
#
# COMPACT_ATOMS: atom_id res chain seq x y z
N MET A 1 16.61 -19.32 20.92
CA MET A 1 15.49 -18.48 20.43
C MET A 1 15.94 -17.03 20.49
N LEU A 2 16.59 -16.57 19.43
CA LEU A 2 16.93 -15.18 19.17
C LEU A 2 16.83 -15.07 17.65
N ILE A 3 15.78 -14.42 17.16
CA ILE A 3 15.64 -14.11 15.74
C ILE A 3 15.62 -12.59 15.70
N SER A 4 16.73 -12.03 15.23
CA SER A 4 16.97 -10.61 15.11
C SER A 4 16.05 -10.01 14.04
N ASP A 5 15.35 -8.92 14.38
CA ASP A 5 14.26 -8.27 13.62
C ASP A 5 14.69 -7.48 12.36
N SER A 6 15.85 -7.78 11.74
CA SER A 6 16.42 -6.91 10.70
C SER A 6 17.14 -7.64 9.56
N LEU A 7 16.74 -8.87 9.23
CA LEU A 7 17.42 -9.67 8.22
C LEU A 7 16.44 -10.11 7.12
N ALA A 8 16.54 -9.43 5.97
CA ALA A 8 15.90 -9.85 4.73
C ALA A 8 16.82 -10.79 3.93
N PHE A 9 16.22 -11.73 3.20
CA PHE A 9 16.93 -12.65 2.31
C PHE A 9 16.68 -12.25 0.85
N GLU A 10 17.74 -12.00 0.10
CA GLU A 10 17.67 -11.81 -1.35
C GLU A 10 17.68 -13.18 -2.05
N LEU A 11 16.71 -13.40 -2.96
CA LEU A 11 16.66 -14.60 -3.80
C LEU A 11 17.05 -14.26 -5.23
N VAL A 12 18.30 -14.54 -5.59
CA VAL A 12 18.83 -14.31 -6.94
C VAL A 12 18.26 -15.36 -7.92
N TYR A 13 17.40 -14.94 -8.85
CA TYR A 13 16.70 -15.83 -9.78
C TYR A 13 17.41 -16.02 -11.13
N SER A 14 18.44 -15.22 -11.44
CA SER A 14 19.16 -15.30 -12.72
C SER A 14 19.68 -16.70 -13.08
N PRO A 15 20.19 -17.53 -12.13
CA PRO A 15 20.60 -18.91 -12.42
C PRO A 15 19.44 -19.81 -12.85
N ALA A 16 18.21 -19.53 -12.43
CA ALA A 16 17.04 -20.34 -12.76
C ALA A 16 16.58 -20.20 -14.22
N ILE A 17 17.02 -19.15 -14.91
CA ILE A 17 16.70 -18.92 -16.33
C ILE A 17 17.77 -19.51 -17.24
N LYS A 18 19.03 -19.53 -16.79
CA LYS A 18 20.18 -19.92 -17.61
C LYS A 18 20.31 -21.43 -17.77
N ASP A 19 20.00 -22.20 -16.74
CA ASP A 19 20.23 -23.65 -16.74
C ASP A 19 19.12 -24.43 -16.02
N SER A 20 18.73 -25.57 -16.61
CA SER A 20 17.61 -26.38 -16.12
C SER A 20 17.89 -27.12 -14.81
N THR A 21 19.16 -27.38 -14.51
CA THR A 21 19.61 -27.99 -13.25
C THR A 21 19.65 -26.92 -12.16
N MET A 22 20.22 -25.75 -12.46
CA MET A 22 20.23 -24.61 -11.54
C MET A 22 18.83 -24.14 -11.16
N ARG A 23 17.88 -24.17 -12.11
CA ARG A 23 16.47 -23.90 -11.84
C ARG A 23 15.88 -24.79 -10.75
N ARG A 24 16.17 -26.11 -10.78
CA ARG A 24 15.69 -27.04 -9.75
C ARG A 24 16.26 -26.68 -8.38
N TYR A 25 17.54 -26.33 -8.31
CA TYR A 25 18.18 -25.90 -7.07
C TYR A 25 17.62 -24.57 -6.55
N THR A 26 17.46 -23.55 -7.40
CA THR A 26 16.89 -22.26 -7.00
C THR A 26 15.46 -22.42 -6.47
N ILE A 27 14.64 -23.24 -7.12
CA ILE A 27 13.26 -23.50 -6.67
C ILE A 27 13.24 -24.27 -5.34
N SER A 28 14.03 -25.35 -5.20
CA SER A 28 14.11 -26.09 -3.93
C SER A 28 14.56 -25.23 -2.77
N ASN A 29 15.57 -24.40 -2.97
CA ASN A 29 16.08 -23.51 -1.93
C ASN A 29 15.05 -22.44 -1.53
N ALA A 30 14.35 -21.86 -2.50
CA ALA A 30 13.28 -20.90 -2.24
C ALA A 30 12.12 -21.53 -1.45
N LEU A 31 11.71 -22.76 -1.80
CA LEU A 31 10.66 -23.48 -1.08
C LEU A 31 11.06 -23.80 0.35
N ASN A 32 12.30 -24.22 0.59
CA ASN A 32 12.82 -24.46 1.94
C ASN A 32 12.83 -23.17 2.77
N LEU A 33 13.28 -22.06 2.19
CA LEU A 33 13.25 -20.73 2.83
C LEU A 33 11.81 -20.33 3.19
N MET A 34 10.86 -20.52 2.27
CA MET A 34 9.45 -20.21 2.49
C MET A 34 8.82 -21.08 3.58
N GLN A 35 9.19 -22.36 3.67
CA GLN A 35 8.73 -23.26 4.74
C GLN A 35 9.27 -22.85 6.11
N ILE A 36 10.56 -22.51 6.19
CA ILE A 36 11.22 -22.08 7.43
C ILE A 36 10.69 -20.71 7.89
N CYS A 37 10.59 -19.75 6.97
CA CYS A 37 10.09 -18.40 7.24
C CYS A 37 8.55 -18.31 7.25
N LYS A 38 7.84 -19.43 7.01
CA LYS A 38 6.37 -19.51 6.87
C LYS A 38 5.76 -18.47 5.92
N GLY A 39 6.52 -18.04 4.92
CA GLY A 39 6.13 -16.99 3.98
C GLY A 39 5.78 -15.64 4.62
N LYS A 40 6.17 -15.40 5.89
CA LYS A 40 5.92 -14.13 6.55
C LYS A 40 7.02 -13.15 6.15
N PRO A 41 6.69 -12.03 5.48
CA PRO A 41 7.60 -10.89 5.48
C PRO A 41 7.66 -10.38 6.93
N LEU A 42 8.68 -10.79 7.68
CA LEU A 42 8.80 -10.60 9.13
C LEU A 42 8.83 -9.13 9.56
N GLU A 43 9.05 -8.22 8.60
CA GLU A 43 9.27 -6.79 8.83
C GLU A 43 8.07 -5.91 8.44
N ILE A 44 7.02 -6.45 7.81
CA ILE A 44 5.82 -5.66 7.54
C ILE A 44 4.99 -5.56 8.83
N ARG A 45 4.65 -4.33 9.21
CA ARG A 45 3.82 -4.01 10.37
C ARG A 45 2.44 -3.56 9.94
N GLY A 46 1.43 -3.71 10.80
CA GLY A 46 0.09 -3.22 10.50
C GLY A 46 0.07 -1.70 10.34
N PRO A 47 -0.89 -1.11 9.59
CA PRO A 47 -0.95 0.33 9.39
C PRO A 47 -1.07 1.12 10.71
N TYR A 48 -1.72 0.54 11.73
CA TYR A 48 -1.78 1.13 13.07
C TYR A 48 -0.46 1.03 13.82
N ASP A 49 0.29 -0.05 13.68
CA ASP A 49 1.62 -0.17 14.28
C ASP A 49 2.56 0.90 13.69
N VAL A 50 2.50 1.11 12.38
CA VAL A 50 3.27 2.16 11.69
C VAL A 50 2.81 3.56 12.09
N ALA A 51 1.49 3.80 12.24
CA ALA A 51 0.99 5.06 12.77
C ALA A 51 1.46 5.30 14.21
N ASN A 52 1.49 4.27 15.05
CA ASN A 52 1.99 4.35 16.43
C ASN A 52 3.48 4.68 16.48
N LEU A 53 4.29 4.21 15.52
CA LEU A 53 5.68 4.67 15.37
C LEU A 53 5.77 6.18 15.07
N GLY A 54 4.79 6.74 14.35
CA GLY A 54 4.69 8.18 14.12
C GLY A 54 4.56 8.98 15.41
N LEU A 55 3.84 8.47 16.42
CA LEU A 55 3.76 9.10 17.74
C LEU A 55 5.13 9.11 18.43
N LEU A 56 5.92 8.03 18.30
CA LEU A 56 7.29 7.98 18.83
C LEU A 56 8.21 8.99 18.14
N PHE A 57 7.94 9.32 16.87
CA PHE A 57 8.65 10.36 16.13
C PHE A 57 8.11 11.78 16.38
N GLY A 58 7.20 11.94 17.34
CA GLY A 58 6.68 13.24 17.76
C GLY A 58 5.53 13.78 16.92
N LEU A 59 4.93 12.95 16.05
CA LEU A 59 3.68 13.31 15.37
C LEU A 59 2.51 13.25 16.34
N SER A 60 1.52 14.13 16.14
CA SER A 60 0.23 13.97 16.79
C SER A 60 -0.48 12.70 16.29
N GLU A 61 -1.43 12.16 17.06
CA GLU A 61 -2.18 10.97 16.66
C GLU A 61 -2.90 11.16 15.32
N SER A 62 -3.45 12.35 15.08
CA SER A 62 -4.08 12.72 13.81
C SER A 62 -3.08 12.76 12.67
N ASP A 63 -1.90 13.35 12.88
CA ASP A 63 -0.88 13.49 11.84
C ASP A 63 -0.24 12.15 11.50
N ALA A 64 -0.03 11.29 12.50
CA ALA A 64 0.51 9.95 12.29
C ALA A 64 -0.45 9.06 11.50
N LYS A 65 -1.76 9.13 11.78
CA LYS A 65 -2.80 8.46 10.98
C LYS A 65 -2.88 9.04 9.56
N ALA A 66 -2.79 10.36 9.41
CA ALA A 66 -2.77 11.02 8.11
C ALA A 66 -1.53 10.65 7.29
N ALA A 67 -0.37 10.51 7.95
CA ALA A 67 0.90 10.13 7.33
C ALA A 67 0.81 8.79 6.61
N VAL A 68 0.12 7.79 7.18
CA VAL A 68 -0.07 6.46 6.57
C VAL A 68 -1.30 6.36 5.66
N SER A 69 -2.09 7.42 5.51
CA SER A 69 -3.34 7.41 4.73
C SER A 69 -3.41 8.54 3.70
N THR A 70 -3.93 9.70 4.08
CA THR A 70 -4.19 10.85 3.21
C THR A 70 -2.93 11.43 2.59
N ASN A 71 -1.84 11.52 3.37
CA ASN A 71 -0.56 12.05 2.89
C ASN A 71 0.10 11.10 1.88
N CYS A 72 0.03 9.78 2.10
CA CYS A 72 0.48 8.80 1.10
C CYS A 72 -0.29 8.96 -0.23
N ARG A 73 -1.62 9.14 -0.16
CA ARG A 73 -2.45 9.38 -1.35
C ARG A 73 -2.09 10.68 -2.06
N ALA A 74 -1.86 11.76 -1.31
CA ALA A 74 -1.46 13.05 -1.87
C ALA A 74 -0.10 12.95 -2.57
N ALA A 75 0.88 12.26 -1.97
CA ALA A 75 2.19 12.03 -2.56
C ALA A 75 2.10 11.21 -3.87
N LEU A 76 1.23 10.20 -3.89
CA LEU A 76 1.00 9.38 -5.08
C LEU A 76 0.36 10.20 -6.22
N LEU A 77 -0.70 10.95 -5.93
CA LEU A 77 -1.34 11.84 -6.92
C LEU A 77 -0.36 12.93 -7.42
N HIS A 78 0.43 13.50 -6.52
CA HIS A 78 1.47 14.45 -6.90
C HIS A 78 2.56 13.80 -7.80
N GLY A 79 2.84 12.51 -7.61
CA GLY A 79 3.71 11.75 -8.51
C GLY A 79 3.10 11.59 -9.91
N GLU A 80 1.80 11.32 -10.00
CA GLU A 80 1.07 11.20 -11.27
C GLU A 80 1.05 12.53 -12.04
N THR A 81 0.88 13.66 -11.36
CA THR A 81 0.89 14.99 -11.98
C THR A 81 2.25 15.44 -12.49
N ARG A 82 3.35 14.78 -12.10
CA ARG A 82 4.68 15.03 -12.70
C ARG A 82 4.90 14.30 -14.01
N LYS A 83 4.25 13.15 -14.20
CA LYS A 83 4.29 12.38 -15.47
C LYS A 83 3.33 12.93 -16.52
N THR A 84 2.37 13.74 -16.09
CA THR A 84 1.32 14.33 -16.90
C THR A 84 1.42 15.85 -16.85
N ALA A 85 0.77 16.58 -17.76
CA ALA A 85 0.78 18.04 -17.68
C ALA A 85 -0.01 18.51 -16.43
N PHE A 86 0.46 19.57 -15.76
CA PHE A 86 -0.23 20.16 -14.62
C PHE A 86 -1.67 20.56 -15.00
N GLY A 87 -2.67 19.75 -14.60
CA GLY A 87 -4.08 19.99 -14.94
C GLY A 87 -4.94 18.76 -15.25
N ILE A 88 -4.41 17.53 -15.18
CA ILE A 88 -5.24 16.33 -15.44
C ILE A 88 -6.15 15.99 -14.24
N ILE A 89 -7.44 15.85 -14.52
CA ILE A 89 -8.47 15.41 -13.57
C ILE A 89 -8.56 13.88 -13.62
N SER A 90 -8.20 13.21 -12.51
CA SER A 90 -8.36 11.76 -12.38
C SER A 90 -9.83 11.43 -12.09
N THR A 91 -10.56 10.94 -13.10
CA THR A 91 -11.98 10.55 -12.96
C THR A 91 -12.09 9.11 -12.48
N VAL A 92 -12.72 8.90 -11.32
CA VAL A 92 -13.09 7.55 -10.87
C VAL A 92 -14.32 7.11 -11.65
N LYS A 93 -14.20 6.07 -12.48
CA LYS A 93 -15.34 5.52 -13.22
C LYS A 93 -16.31 4.90 -12.22
N LYS A 94 -17.44 5.57 -11.95
CA LYS A 94 -18.51 5.00 -11.13
C LYS A 94 -19.07 3.78 -11.86
N PRO A 95 -19.22 2.61 -11.21
CA PRO A 95 -19.96 1.51 -11.79
C PRO A 95 -21.39 1.98 -12.07
N ARG A 96 -21.91 1.58 -13.24
CA ARG A 96 -23.24 1.95 -13.72
C ARG A 96 -24.25 1.31 -12.74
N PRO A 97 -25.23 2.03 -12.21
CA PRO A 97 -26.34 1.37 -11.52
C PRO A 97 -27.06 0.52 -12.59
N SER A 98 -27.09 -0.79 -12.38
CA SER A 98 -28.11 -1.64 -13.02
C SER A 98 -29.47 -1.13 -12.57
N GLU A 99 -30.36 -0.90 -13.52
CA GLU A 99 -31.73 -0.42 -13.30
C GLU A 99 -32.44 -1.28 -12.25
N GLY A 100 -32.99 -0.63 -11.21
CA GLY A 100 -33.78 -1.28 -10.16
C GLY A 100 -33.47 -0.74 -8.76
N ASP A 101 -33.87 0.51 -8.50
CA ASP A 101 -34.59 0.91 -7.28
C ASP A 101 -34.79 2.44 -7.32
N GLU A 102 -35.99 2.82 -7.77
CA GLU A 102 -36.53 4.15 -7.60
C GLU A 102 -36.97 4.32 -6.15
N ASP A 103 -36.23 5.13 -5.38
CA ASP A 103 -36.74 6.14 -4.43
C ASP A 103 -35.63 6.54 -3.44
N CYS A 104 -35.07 7.74 -3.60
CA CYS A 104 -35.23 8.83 -2.64
C CYS A 104 -34.39 10.04 -3.10
N LEU A 105 -35.09 11.15 -3.30
CA LEU A 105 -34.66 12.41 -3.94
C LEU A 105 -33.50 13.15 -3.23
N PRO A 106 -32.85 14.12 -3.93
CA PRO A 106 -31.64 14.79 -3.46
C PRO A 106 -31.96 16.04 -2.63
N ALA A 107 -31.11 16.37 -1.65
CA ALA A 107 -31.08 17.70 -1.05
C ALA A 107 -29.69 17.96 -0.45
N SER A 108 -29.10 19.15 -0.42
CA SER A 108 -29.24 20.42 -1.15
C SER A 108 -28.04 21.23 -0.66
N LYS A 109 -27.37 21.97 -1.54
CA LYS A 109 -26.32 22.91 -1.14
C LYS A 109 -26.92 23.94 -0.16
N LYS A 110 -26.33 24.11 1.02
CA LYS A 110 -26.46 25.35 1.78
C LYS A 110 -25.08 25.94 1.99
N ALA A 111 -24.82 27.02 1.25
CA ALA A 111 -23.84 28.03 1.65
C ALA A 111 -24.60 29.09 2.46
N LYS A 112 -24.20 29.31 3.71
CA LYS A 112 -24.29 30.61 4.39
C LYS A 112 -23.46 30.58 5.67
N CYS A 113 -22.49 31.50 5.77
CA CYS A 113 -22.21 32.22 7.01
C CYS A 113 -21.63 33.58 6.63
N GLU A 114 -22.37 34.61 7.01
CA GLU A 114 -21.99 36.01 7.06
C GLU A 114 -21.98 36.36 8.55
N SER A 115 -20.92 37.01 9.02
CA SER A 115 -20.83 37.71 10.30
C SER A 115 -19.77 38.79 10.15
#